data_AF-A0A0P1GVZ3-F1
#
_entry.id   AF-A0A0P1GVZ3-F1
#
_cell.length_a   1.000
_cell.length_b   1.000
_cell.length_c   1.000
_cell.angle_alpha   90.00
_cell.angle_beta   90.00
_cell.angle_gamma   90.00
#
_symmetry.space_group_name_H-M   'P 1'
#
loop_
_entity.id
_entity.type
_entity.pdbx_description
1 polymer ?
#
loop_
_entity_poly.entity_id
_entity_poly.type
_entity_poly.pdbx_seq_one_letter_code
_entity_poly.pdbx_strand_id
1 'polypeptide(L)'
;MILQSRIPYDISPRALPGIQPLPLAEWLIVDDAYAAQMAERERLLRDAREAVLAMTEGAVPAAQELLNVVQETLPAGFDRHGTRIRRPDGAVIDVDETDPLGTLGRLVQEDFCLLEKHGDAHVLTAAVLCFPANWMLSEKLKRPLIGIHTPVAEYDEMLAKRVQRLFDGVQVGRPLWRFNALYYDDPNLHQPRAEHDERAPIDPATAPFLRSERQTMLRLPETRAVVFGIHTFVTLRR
;
A
#
# COMPACT_ATOMS: atom_id res chain seq x y z
N MET A 1 -9.34 15.05 11.20
CA MET A 1 -8.16 14.93 10.31
C MET A 1 -7.25 13.90 10.92
N ILE A 2 -6.73 12.96 10.12
CA ILE A 2 -5.78 11.95 10.58
C ILE A 2 -4.42 12.36 10.02
N LEU A 3 -3.54 12.84 10.89
CA LEU A 3 -2.28 13.45 10.51
C LEU A 3 -1.15 12.89 11.38
N GLN A 4 -0.01 12.61 10.75
CA GLN A 4 1.23 12.32 11.47
C GLN A 4 1.91 13.62 11.90
N SER A 5 2.73 13.55 12.96
CA SER A 5 3.55 14.69 13.38
C SER A 5 4.67 15.03 12.39
N ARG A 6 5.19 14.04 11.67
CA ARG A 6 6.26 14.18 10.66
C ARG A 6 6.33 12.97 9.73
N ILE A 7 7.02 13.16 8.59
CA ILE A 7 7.46 12.06 7.72
C ILE A 7 8.87 11.63 8.20
N PRO A 8 9.13 10.34 8.44
CA PRO A 8 10.37 9.87 9.07
C PRO A 8 11.55 9.70 8.09
N TYR A 9 11.47 10.23 6.88
CA TYR A 9 12.51 10.14 5.85
C TYR A 9 12.60 11.42 5.01
N ASP A 10 13.74 11.59 4.35
CA ASP A 10 13.98 12.71 3.44
C ASP A 10 13.17 12.55 2.14
N ILE A 11 12.23 13.48 1.96
CA ILE A 11 11.30 13.56 0.83
C ILE A 11 11.84 14.34 -0.37
N SER A 12 13.12 14.75 -0.35
CA SER A 12 13.74 15.46 -1.45
C SER A 12 13.58 14.70 -2.77
N PRO A 13 13.29 15.37 -3.91
CA PRO A 13 13.05 14.70 -5.19
C PRO A 13 14.18 13.75 -5.59
N ARG A 14 13.82 12.56 -6.10
CA ARG A 14 14.76 11.54 -6.57
C ARG A 14 14.41 11.11 -7.99
N ALA A 15 15.43 10.76 -8.77
CA ALA A 15 15.22 10.20 -10.10
C ALA A 15 14.48 8.86 -10.01
N LEU A 16 13.44 8.68 -10.84
CA LEU A 16 12.63 7.48 -10.85
C LEU A 16 13.43 6.25 -11.35
N PRO A 17 13.26 5.07 -10.73
CA PRO A 17 12.24 4.74 -9.72
C PRO A 17 12.64 5.04 -8.26
N GLY A 18 13.86 5.53 -7.99
CA GLY A 18 14.26 6.04 -6.66
C GLY A 18 14.33 5.00 -5.55
N ILE A 19 14.76 3.78 -5.86
CA ILE A 19 14.62 2.61 -4.99
C ILE A 19 15.82 2.41 -4.09
N GLN A 20 15.56 1.92 -2.88
CA GLN A 20 16.55 1.63 -1.85
C GLN A 20 16.29 0.24 -1.24
N PRO A 21 17.33 -0.42 -0.69
CA PRO A 21 17.15 -1.61 0.12
C PRO A 21 16.27 -1.33 1.35
N LEU A 22 15.41 -2.27 1.71
CA LEU A 22 14.59 -2.22 2.93
C LEU A 22 15.06 -3.33 3.89
N PRO A 23 15.48 -3.00 5.12
CA PRO A 23 15.60 -4.00 6.18
C PRO A 23 14.21 -4.58 6.51
N LEU A 24 14.06 -5.91 6.55
CA LEU A 24 12.74 -6.53 6.75
C LEU A 24 12.08 -6.13 8.08
N ALA A 25 12.87 -5.92 9.14
CA ALA A 25 12.39 -5.46 10.44
C ALA A 25 11.77 -4.04 10.41
N GLU A 26 12.03 -3.28 9.34
CA GLU A 26 11.48 -1.94 9.14
C GLU A 26 10.28 -1.95 8.17
N TRP A 27 9.82 -3.12 7.71
CA TRP A 27 8.80 -3.22 6.66
C TRP A 27 7.43 -2.71 7.09
N LEU A 28 6.95 -3.10 8.26
CA LEU A 28 5.65 -2.70 8.79
C LEU A 28 5.82 -1.56 9.78
N ILE A 29 5.09 -0.47 9.59
CA ILE A 29 5.17 0.74 10.41
C ILE A 29 4.03 0.76 11.44
N VAL A 30 4.39 1.20 12.64
CA VAL A 30 3.46 1.69 13.65
C VAL A 30 3.85 3.13 13.96
N ASP A 31 3.02 4.09 13.56
CA ASP A 31 3.28 5.52 13.75
C ASP A 31 2.31 6.20 14.74
N ASP A 32 2.48 7.51 14.93
CA ASP A 32 1.69 8.30 15.87
C ASP A 32 0.24 8.54 15.43
N ALA A 33 -0.13 8.17 14.19
CA ALA A 33 -1.48 8.18 13.69
C ALA A 33 -2.14 6.78 13.70
N TYR A 34 -1.46 5.74 14.22
CA TYR A 34 -1.90 4.34 14.16
C TYR A 34 -3.37 4.14 14.52
N ALA A 35 -3.78 4.52 15.74
CA ALA A 35 -5.14 4.26 16.22
C ALA A 35 -6.21 4.92 15.33
N ALA A 36 -5.95 6.15 14.87
CA ALA A 36 -6.88 6.88 14.03
C ALA A 36 -6.93 6.32 12.59
N GLN A 37 -5.78 5.92 12.03
CA GLN A 37 -5.73 5.25 10.73
C GLN A 37 -6.44 3.90 10.78
N MET A 38 -6.16 3.07 11.78
CA MET A 38 -6.80 1.76 11.90
C MET A 38 -8.32 1.87 12.08
N ALA A 39 -8.80 2.85 12.83
CA ALA A 39 -10.24 3.13 12.94
C ALA A 39 -10.87 3.49 11.59
N GLU A 40 -10.20 4.28 10.76
CA GLU A 40 -10.68 4.61 9.40
C GLU A 40 -10.63 3.40 8.47
N ARG A 41 -9.58 2.57 8.54
CA ARG A 41 -9.52 1.29 7.78
C ARG A 41 -10.68 0.38 8.14
N GLU A 42 -10.98 0.23 9.43
CA GLU A 42 -12.11 -0.56 9.90
C GLU A 42 -13.46 -0.02 9.39
N ARG A 43 -13.63 1.31 9.41
CA ARG A 43 -14.82 1.97 8.86
C ARG A 43 -14.96 1.67 7.37
N LEU A 44 -13.89 1.84 6.59
CA LEU A 44 -13.91 1.58 5.15
C LEU A 44 -14.16 0.10 4.82
N LEU A 45 -13.52 -0.83 5.53
CA LEU A 45 -13.74 -2.27 5.35
C LEU A 45 -15.14 -2.75 5.74
N ARG A 46 -15.83 -2.00 6.60
CA ARG A 46 -17.22 -2.28 6.99
C ARG A 46 -18.22 -1.62 6.03
N ASP A 47 -18.00 -0.35 5.71
CA ASP A 47 -19.02 0.51 5.09
C ASP A 47 -18.81 0.66 3.57
N ALA A 48 -17.61 0.39 3.05
CA ALA A 48 -17.21 0.59 1.66
C ALA A 48 -16.28 -0.53 1.14
N ARG A 49 -16.49 -1.77 1.61
CA ARG A 49 -15.57 -2.90 1.41
C ARG A 49 -15.18 -3.13 -0.05
N GLU A 50 -16.16 -3.12 -0.96
CA GLU A 50 -15.94 -3.36 -2.39
C GLU A 50 -15.09 -2.27 -3.07
N ALA A 51 -15.03 -1.07 -2.49
CA ALA A 51 -14.19 0.03 -2.98
C ALA A 51 -12.72 -0.13 -2.57
N VAL A 52 -12.45 -0.81 -1.45
CA VAL A 52 -11.12 -0.91 -0.84
C VAL A 52 -10.54 -2.31 -0.86
N LEU A 53 -11.31 -3.34 -1.17
CA LEU A 53 -10.83 -4.72 -1.20
C LEU A 53 -11.38 -5.44 -2.42
N ALA A 54 -10.48 -5.99 -3.22
CA ALA A 54 -10.83 -6.82 -4.36
C ALA A 54 -9.74 -7.88 -4.60
N MET A 55 -10.16 -9.06 -5.05
CA MET A 55 -9.27 -10.21 -5.27
C MET A 55 -9.82 -11.08 -6.39
N THR A 56 -8.95 -11.56 -7.28
CA THR A 56 -9.30 -12.62 -8.24
C THR A 56 -9.25 -13.98 -7.57
N GLU A 57 -10.00 -14.96 -8.09
CA GLU A 57 -10.00 -16.33 -7.55
C GLU A 57 -8.58 -16.95 -7.50
N GLY A 58 -7.75 -16.67 -8.51
CA GLY A 58 -6.37 -17.16 -8.58
C GLY A 58 -5.43 -16.58 -7.53
N ALA A 59 -5.77 -15.45 -6.91
CA ALA A 59 -4.89 -14.74 -5.98
C ALA A 59 -5.04 -15.18 -4.51
N VAL A 60 -6.00 -16.06 -4.20
CA VAL A 60 -6.22 -16.57 -2.84
C VAL A 60 -4.94 -17.13 -2.20
N PRO A 61 -4.13 -17.96 -2.89
CA PRO A 61 -2.88 -18.46 -2.30
C PRO A 61 -1.91 -17.34 -1.91
N ALA A 62 -1.76 -16.32 -2.76
CA ALA A 62 -0.85 -15.21 -2.52
C ALA A 62 -1.34 -14.32 -1.36
N ALA A 63 -2.65 -14.15 -1.22
CA ALA A 63 -3.24 -13.43 -0.10
C ALA A 63 -3.07 -14.18 1.24
N GLN A 64 -3.27 -15.50 1.24
CA GLN A 64 -3.05 -16.32 2.43
C GLN A 64 -1.58 -16.32 2.84
N GLU A 65 -0.67 -16.46 1.87
CA GLU A 65 0.77 -16.40 2.12
C GLU A 65 1.17 -15.02 2.67
N LEU A 66 0.65 -13.92 2.12
CA LEU A 66 0.88 -12.58 2.66
C LEU A 66 0.39 -12.47 4.11
N LEU A 67 -0.81 -12.99 4.43
CA LEU A 67 -1.33 -13.00 5.80
C LEU A 67 -0.37 -13.73 6.76
N ASN A 68 0.20 -14.87 6.34
CA ASN A 68 1.16 -15.61 7.14
C ASN A 68 2.46 -14.82 7.35
N VAL A 69 3.03 -14.28 6.26
CA VAL A 69 4.27 -13.50 6.31
C VAL A 69 4.10 -12.26 7.19
N VAL A 70 2.98 -11.54 7.10
CA VAL A 70 2.71 -10.37 7.96
C VAL A 70 2.61 -10.76 9.43
N GLN A 71 1.94 -11.88 9.75
CA GLN A 71 1.85 -12.36 11.14
C GLN A 71 3.22 -12.69 11.74
N GLU A 72 4.18 -13.14 10.92
CA GLU A 72 5.56 -13.44 11.35
C GLU A 72 6.45 -12.20 11.44
N THR A 73 6.08 -11.11 10.75
CA THR A 73 6.87 -9.86 10.70
C THR A 73 6.26 -8.72 11.50
N LEU A 74 5.21 -8.98 12.29
CA LEU A 74 4.59 -7.94 13.13
C LEU A 74 5.64 -7.27 14.03
N PRO A 75 5.67 -5.93 14.07
CA PRO A 75 6.63 -5.20 14.88
C PRO A 75 6.28 -5.29 16.38
N ALA A 76 7.13 -4.71 17.22
CA ALA A 76 6.86 -4.61 18.65
C ALA A 76 5.53 -3.87 18.92
N GLY A 77 4.81 -4.29 19.97
CA GLY A 77 3.51 -3.74 20.36
C GLY A 77 2.31 -4.58 19.93
N PHE A 78 2.52 -5.56 19.04
CA PHE A 78 1.54 -6.61 18.77
C PHE A 78 1.73 -7.79 19.73
N ASP A 79 0.62 -8.43 20.12
CA ASP A 79 0.64 -9.63 20.97
C ASP A 79 -0.30 -10.71 20.41
N ARG A 80 0.24 -11.90 20.10
CA ARG A 80 -0.48 -12.98 19.41
C ARG A 80 -0.78 -14.12 20.38
N HIS A 81 -2.07 -14.45 20.50
CA HIS A 81 -2.59 -15.58 21.28
C HIS A 81 -3.45 -16.47 20.37
N GLY A 82 -2.83 -17.49 19.78
CA GLY A 82 -3.49 -18.35 18.79
C GLY A 82 -3.89 -17.57 17.54
N THR A 83 -5.20 -17.52 17.26
CA THR A 83 -5.79 -16.76 16.15
C THR A 83 -6.13 -15.32 16.52
N ARG A 84 -5.92 -14.89 17.77
CA ARG A 84 -6.15 -13.50 18.19
C ARG A 84 -4.86 -12.71 18.19
N ILE A 85 -4.89 -11.52 17.62
CA ILE A 85 -3.78 -10.60 17.65
C ILE A 85 -4.25 -9.28 18.25
N ARG A 86 -3.63 -8.89 19.36
CA ARG A 86 -3.80 -7.57 19.95
C ARG A 86 -2.88 -6.58 19.25
N ARG A 87 -3.45 -5.47 18.78
CA ARG A 87 -2.75 -4.35 18.12
C ARG A 87 -2.14 -3.39 19.14
N PRO A 88 -1.20 -2.51 18.73
CA PRO A 88 -0.66 -1.44 19.56
C PRO A 88 -1.69 -0.49 20.17
N ASP A 89 -2.84 -0.27 19.53
CA ASP A 89 -3.95 0.54 20.07
C ASP A 89 -4.84 -0.21 21.07
N GLY A 90 -4.52 -1.47 21.36
CA GLY A 90 -5.22 -2.33 22.30
C GLY A 90 -6.41 -3.09 21.72
N ALA A 91 -6.82 -2.84 20.47
CA ALA A 91 -7.85 -3.62 19.81
C ALA A 91 -7.39 -5.07 19.59
N VAL A 92 -8.33 -6.01 19.63
CA VAL A 92 -8.06 -7.44 19.40
C VAL A 92 -8.73 -7.84 18.10
N ILE A 93 -7.95 -8.38 17.18
CA ILE A 93 -8.40 -8.84 15.87
C ILE A 93 -8.36 -10.37 15.89
N ASP A 94 -9.49 -11.01 15.61
CA ASP A 94 -9.54 -12.43 15.27
C ASP A 94 -9.07 -12.58 13.82
N VAL A 95 -8.03 -13.40 13.60
CA VAL A 95 -7.50 -13.73 12.27
C VAL A 95 -8.51 -14.63 11.55
N ASP A 96 -9.04 -14.12 10.44
CA ASP A 96 -9.93 -14.86 9.55
C ASP A 96 -9.16 -15.25 8.28
N GLU A 97 -8.75 -16.52 8.20
CA GLU A 97 -8.05 -17.07 7.02
C GLU A 97 -8.96 -17.17 5.78
N THR A 98 -10.28 -17.09 5.94
CA THR A 98 -11.20 -17.03 4.79
C THR A 98 -11.30 -15.62 4.20
N ASP A 99 -10.84 -14.61 4.95
CA ASP A 99 -10.72 -13.21 4.53
C ASP A 99 -9.32 -12.64 4.81
N PRO A 100 -8.28 -13.14 4.11
CA PRO A 100 -6.90 -12.79 4.43
C PRO A 100 -6.60 -11.30 4.25
N LEU A 101 -7.10 -10.70 3.16
CA LEU A 101 -6.89 -9.27 2.89
C LEU A 101 -7.70 -8.37 3.82
N GLY A 102 -8.91 -8.77 4.22
CA GLY A 102 -9.69 -8.01 5.19
C GLY A 102 -9.09 -8.09 6.59
N THR A 103 -8.56 -9.25 6.97
CA THR A 103 -7.77 -9.41 8.21
C THR A 103 -6.55 -8.49 8.19
N LEU A 104 -5.76 -8.51 7.11
CA LEU A 104 -4.59 -7.64 6.95
C LEU A 104 -4.97 -6.15 7.06
N GLY A 105 -6.04 -5.73 6.39
CA GLY A 105 -6.52 -4.34 6.45
C GLY A 105 -6.97 -3.91 7.84
N ARG A 106 -7.38 -4.84 8.70
CA ARG A 106 -7.70 -4.61 10.13
C ARG A 106 -6.50 -4.74 11.05
N LEU A 107 -5.38 -5.30 10.59
CA LEU A 107 -4.24 -5.63 11.44
C LEU A 107 -3.14 -4.57 11.39
N VAL A 108 -2.80 -4.06 10.20
CA VAL A 108 -1.65 -3.14 9.99
C VAL A 108 -2.05 -1.90 9.18
N GLN A 109 -1.22 -0.84 9.24
CA GLN A 109 -1.50 0.45 8.62
C GLN A 109 -1.37 0.43 7.09
N GLU A 110 -0.52 -0.47 6.58
CA GLU A 110 -0.22 -0.60 5.16
C GLU A 110 -1.44 -1.05 4.35
N ASP A 111 -1.61 -0.40 3.20
CA ASP A 111 -2.32 -1.01 2.08
C ASP A 111 -1.41 -2.02 1.37
N PHE A 112 -2.00 -3.09 0.87
CA PHE A 112 -1.28 -4.13 0.14
C PHE A 112 -1.92 -4.37 -1.22
N CYS A 113 -1.08 -4.35 -2.25
CA CYS A 113 -1.41 -4.78 -3.60
C CYS A 113 -0.58 -6.03 -3.93
N LEU A 114 -1.22 -7.09 -4.41
CA LEU A 114 -0.57 -8.31 -4.85
C LEU A 114 -0.44 -8.31 -6.37
N LEU A 115 0.80 -8.42 -6.84
CA LEU A 115 1.13 -8.48 -8.25
C LEU A 115 1.72 -9.84 -8.63
N GLU A 116 0.99 -10.58 -9.44
CA GLU A 116 1.39 -11.89 -9.93
C GLU A 116 1.91 -11.81 -11.36
N LYS A 117 2.87 -12.67 -11.69
CA LYS A 117 3.49 -12.67 -13.02
C LYS A 117 2.66 -13.51 -13.99
N HIS A 118 2.04 -12.85 -14.96
CA HIS A 118 1.30 -13.48 -16.05
C HIS A 118 2.04 -13.25 -17.37
N GLY A 119 2.70 -14.28 -17.89
CA GLY A 119 3.62 -14.14 -19.02
C GLY A 119 4.76 -13.17 -18.68
N ASP A 120 4.88 -12.10 -19.45
CA ASP A 120 5.94 -11.10 -19.29
C ASP A 120 5.55 -9.91 -18.39
N ALA A 121 4.31 -9.88 -17.87
CA ALA A 121 3.80 -8.74 -17.11
C ALA A 121 3.46 -9.11 -15.66
N HIS A 122 3.70 -8.19 -14.74
CA HIS A 122 3.14 -8.26 -13.39
C HIS A 122 1.74 -7.62 -13.41
N VAL A 123 0.73 -8.38 -12.98
CA VAL A 123 -0.70 -8.02 -13.01
C VAL A 123 -1.21 -7.87 -11.59
N LEU A 124 -1.96 -6.79 -11.31
CA LEU A 124 -2.62 -6.60 -10.02
C LEU A 124 -3.77 -7.60 -9.87
N THR A 125 -3.60 -8.62 -9.05
CA THR A 125 -4.58 -9.70 -8.88
C THR A 125 -5.38 -9.59 -7.59
N ALA A 126 -4.86 -8.89 -6.58
CA ALA A 126 -5.63 -8.57 -5.39
C ALA A 126 -5.12 -7.31 -4.69
N ALA A 127 -5.96 -6.68 -3.88
CA ALA A 127 -5.53 -5.62 -2.98
C ALA A 127 -6.47 -5.44 -1.78
N VAL A 128 -5.90 -4.94 -0.68
CA VAL A 128 -6.59 -4.12 0.32
C VAL A 128 -5.98 -2.72 0.27
N LEU A 129 -6.75 -1.77 -0.24
CA LEU A 129 -6.37 -0.41 -0.58
C LEU A 129 -7.35 0.58 0.06
N CYS A 130 -7.18 0.81 1.36
CA CYS A 130 -8.03 1.72 2.12
C CYS A 130 -7.72 3.18 1.80
N PHE A 131 -6.46 3.54 1.52
CA PHE A 131 -6.02 4.92 1.37
C PHE A 131 -5.47 5.18 -0.03
N PRO A 132 -6.25 5.02 -1.12
CA PRO A 132 -5.78 5.37 -2.45
C PRO A 132 -5.49 6.87 -2.54
N ALA A 133 -4.39 7.22 -3.19
CA ALA A 133 -4.09 8.58 -3.62
C ALA A 133 -4.56 8.78 -5.07
N ASN A 134 -5.82 9.14 -5.25
CA ASN A 134 -6.35 9.60 -6.54
C ASN A 134 -6.45 8.51 -7.63
N TRP A 135 -6.81 7.28 -7.25
CA TRP A 135 -7.14 6.19 -8.18
C TRP A 135 -8.12 5.19 -7.55
N MET A 136 -8.88 4.45 -8.36
CA MET A 136 -9.84 3.45 -7.89
C MET A 136 -9.34 2.03 -8.09
N LEU A 137 -9.44 1.19 -7.06
CA LEU A 137 -9.03 -0.22 -7.15
C LEU A 137 -9.78 -0.99 -8.24
N SER A 138 -11.09 -0.74 -8.37
CA SER A 138 -11.97 -1.37 -9.37
C SER A 138 -11.50 -1.15 -10.81
N GLU A 139 -10.88 -0.01 -11.11
CA GLU A 139 -10.37 0.30 -12.43
C GLU A 139 -8.99 -0.32 -12.68
N LYS A 140 -8.23 -0.64 -11.64
CA LYS A 140 -6.84 -1.15 -11.76
C LYS A 140 -6.73 -2.66 -11.61
N LEU A 141 -7.66 -3.32 -10.94
CA LEU A 141 -7.66 -4.77 -10.77
C LEU A 141 -7.58 -5.48 -12.13
N LYS A 142 -6.85 -6.60 -12.19
CA LYS A 142 -6.57 -7.40 -13.41
C LYS A 142 -5.75 -6.68 -14.49
N ARG A 143 -5.32 -5.43 -14.27
CA ARG A 143 -4.45 -4.73 -15.23
C ARG A 143 -2.97 -5.03 -14.96
N PRO A 144 -2.12 -5.11 -16.01
CA PRO A 144 -0.68 -5.15 -15.85
C PRO A 144 -0.14 -3.81 -15.34
N LEU A 145 1.06 -3.80 -14.77
CA LEU A 145 1.74 -2.58 -14.28
C LEU A 145 1.66 -1.41 -15.27
N ILE A 146 1.87 -1.67 -16.56
CA ILE A 146 1.77 -0.65 -17.61
C ILE A 146 0.35 -0.05 -17.63
N GLY A 147 -0.67 -0.90 -17.69
CA GLY A 147 -2.07 -0.49 -17.76
C GLY A 147 -2.59 0.19 -16.49
N ILE A 148 -1.98 -0.10 -15.34
CA ILE A 148 -2.28 0.60 -14.07
C ILE A 148 -1.82 2.07 -14.15
N HIS A 149 -0.67 2.31 -14.78
CA HIS A 149 0.02 3.60 -14.80
C HIS A 149 -0.26 4.44 -16.05
N THR A 150 -1.09 3.98 -17.00
CA THR A 150 -1.47 4.74 -18.21
C THR A 150 -1.84 6.22 -17.95
N PRO A 151 -2.57 6.58 -16.87
CA PRO A 151 -2.92 7.98 -16.61
C PRO A 151 -1.77 8.86 -16.08
N VAL A 152 -0.59 8.30 -15.78
CA VAL A 152 0.53 9.01 -15.18
C VAL A 152 1.46 9.50 -16.30
N ALA A 153 1.46 10.81 -16.55
CA ALA A 153 2.19 11.42 -17.68
C ALA A 153 3.70 11.13 -17.67
N GLU A 154 4.32 11.09 -16.49
CA GLU A 154 5.74 10.78 -16.33
C GLU A 154 6.07 9.29 -16.53
N TYR A 155 5.04 8.42 -16.62
CA TYR A 155 5.19 6.99 -16.79
C TYR A 155 5.25 6.60 -18.27
N ASP A 156 6.34 7.05 -18.92
CA ASP A 156 6.63 6.72 -20.31
C ASP A 156 7.03 5.24 -20.51
N GLU A 157 7.17 4.83 -21.78
CA GLU A 157 7.54 3.46 -22.14
C GLU A 157 8.91 3.03 -21.57
N MET A 158 9.86 3.97 -21.46
CA MET A 158 11.18 3.69 -20.90
C MET A 158 11.13 3.45 -19.40
N LEU A 159 10.35 4.24 -18.66
CA LEU A 159 10.11 4.04 -17.24
C LEU A 159 9.32 2.74 -17.01
N ALA A 160 8.30 2.48 -17.82
CA ALA A 160 7.53 1.24 -17.78
C ALA A 160 8.43 -0.01 -17.90
N LYS A 161 9.35 -0.02 -18.87
CA LYS A 161 10.34 -1.10 -19.03
C LYS A 161 11.28 -1.23 -17.82
N ARG A 162 11.72 -0.11 -17.24
CA ARG A 162 12.57 -0.11 -16.03
C ARG A 162 11.84 -0.66 -14.82
N VAL A 163 10.58 -0.26 -14.62
CA VAL A 163 9.74 -0.74 -13.50
C VAL A 163 9.40 -2.22 -13.68
N GLN A 164 9.07 -2.68 -14.89
CA GLN A 164 8.85 -4.11 -15.14
C GLN A 164 10.10 -4.93 -14.81
N ARG A 165 11.29 -4.53 -15.28
CA ARG A 165 12.57 -5.19 -14.96
C ARG A 165 12.89 -5.19 -13.48
N LEU A 166 12.57 -4.10 -12.79
CA LEU A 166 12.68 -4.02 -11.33
C LEU A 166 11.82 -5.10 -10.69
N PHE A 167 10.54 -5.21 -11.05
CA PHE A 167 9.63 -6.20 -10.50
C PHE A 167 10.13 -7.61 -10.79
N ASP A 168 10.59 -7.90 -12.02
CA ASP A 168 11.26 -9.17 -12.37
C ASP A 168 12.47 -9.46 -11.46
N GLY A 169 13.20 -8.42 -11.06
CA GLY A 169 14.38 -8.51 -10.22
C GLY A 169 14.14 -8.63 -8.71
N VAL A 170 12.93 -8.36 -8.19
CA VAL A 170 12.64 -8.46 -6.74
C VAL A 170 12.84 -9.90 -6.25
N GLN A 171 13.74 -10.07 -5.29
CA GLN A 171 14.09 -11.37 -4.70
C GLN A 171 13.52 -11.54 -3.30
N VAL A 172 13.27 -12.79 -2.92
CA VAL A 172 12.88 -13.17 -1.55
C VAL A 172 13.99 -12.75 -0.58
N GLY A 173 13.60 -12.21 0.58
CA GLY A 173 14.54 -11.74 1.60
C GLY A 173 15.32 -10.48 1.25
N ARG A 174 15.08 -9.86 0.09
CA ARG A 174 15.71 -8.60 -0.34
C ARG A 174 14.65 -7.56 -0.71
N PRO A 175 13.81 -7.13 0.25
CA PRO A 175 12.79 -6.15 -0.07
C PRO A 175 13.43 -4.82 -0.42
N LEU A 176 12.67 -4.06 -1.20
CA LEU A 176 13.03 -2.76 -1.71
C LEU A 176 11.98 -1.76 -1.28
N TRP A 177 12.34 -0.50 -1.17
CA TRP A 177 11.37 0.56 -0.94
C TRP A 177 11.72 1.83 -1.72
N ARG A 178 10.70 2.68 -1.87
CA ARG A 178 10.79 4.04 -2.39
C ARG A 178 9.71 4.89 -1.72
N PHE A 179 9.63 6.15 -2.10
CA PHE A 179 8.50 6.99 -1.74
C PHE A 179 7.97 7.80 -2.92
N ASN A 180 6.74 8.27 -2.80
CA ASN A 180 6.24 9.45 -3.51
C ASN A 180 5.98 10.57 -2.49
N ALA A 181 5.91 11.81 -2.96
CA ALA A 181 5.55 12.96 -2.14
C ALA A 181 4.77 13.94 -3.02
N LEU A 182 3.58 14.32 -2.57
CA LEU A 182 2.62 15.11 -3.32
C LEU A 182 1.92 16.11 -2.39
N TYR A 183 1.61 17.28 -2.92
CA TYR A 183 0.87 18.32 -2.21
C TYR A 183 -0.64 18.07 -2.30
N TYR A 184 -1.37 18.39 -1.23
CA TYR A 184 -2.81 18.18 -1.10
C TYR A 184 -3.49 19.36 -0.39
N ASP A 185 -4.71 19.69 -0.84
CA ASP A 185 -5.60 20.65 -0.18
C ASP A 185 -6.47 20.01 0.90
N ASP A 186 -6.75 18.71 0.76
CA ASP A 186 -7.56 17.90 1.68
C ASP A 186 -6.68 16.81 2.33
N PRO A 187 -6.67 16.68 3.68
CA PRO A 187 -5.90 15.66 4.38
C PRO A 187 -6.57 14.28 4.44
N ASN A 188 -7.75 14.09 3.85
CA ASN A 188 -8.47 12.83 3.87
C ASN A 188 -7.60 11.68 3.31
N LEU A 189 -7.62 10.53 3.98
CA LEU A 189 -6.76 9.40 3.59
C LEU A 189 -7.33 8.61 2.40
N HIS A 190 -8.65 8.46 2.34
CA HIS A 190 -9.36 7.75 1.27
C HIS A 190 -9.78 8.73 0.18
N GLN A 191 -8.99 8.84 -0.89
CA GLN A 191 -9.27 9.73 -2.03
C GLN A 191 -9.33 8.93 -3.36
N PRO A 192 -10.31 8.03 -3.53
CA PRO A 192 -10.51 7.37 -4.81
C PRO A 192 -10.91 8.41 -5.87
N ARG A 193 -10.40 8.23 -7.09
CA ARG A 193 -10.77 9.05 -8.24
C ARG A 193 -10.79 8.18 -9.49
N ALA A 194 -11.82 8.34 -10.33
CA ALA A 194 -11.90 7.61 -11.59
C ALA A 194 -10.81 8.08 -12.56
N GLU A 195 -10.37 7.21 -13.48
CA GLU A 195 -9.31 7.52 -14.44
C GLU A 195 -9.62 8.74 -15.32
N HIS A 196 -10.91 8.96 -15.63
CA HIS A 196 -11.38 10.03 -16.51
C HIS A 196 -11.78 11.31 -15.78
N ASP A 197 -11.80 11.31 -14.46
CA ASP A 197 -12.12 12.51 -13.70
C ASP A 197 -10.93 13.46 -13.70
N GLU A 198 -11.19 14.74 -14.01
CA GLU A 198 -10.17 15.76 -13.95
C GLU A 198 -9.64 15.92 -12.53
N ARG A 199 -8.32 15.91 -12.38
CA ARG A 199 -7.67 16.28 -11.13
C ARG A 199 -7.68 17.79 -11.03
N ALA A 200 -8.36 18.34 -10.02
CA ALA A 200 -8.23 19.75 -9.69
C ALA A 200 -6.74 20.11 -9.52
N PRO A 201 -6.27 21.19 -10.16
CA PRO A 201 -4.87 21.60 -10.03
C PRO A 201 -4.61 21.99 -8.57
N ILE A 202 -3.51 21.47 -8.01
CA ILE A 202 -3.06 21.78 -6.66
C ILE A 202 -1.89 22.74 -6.80
N ASP A 203 -1.97 23.91 -6.17
CA ASP A 203 -0.86 24.85 -6.12
C ASP A 203 0.15 24.43 -5.03
N PRO A 204 1.37 24.01 -5.40
CA PRO A 204 2.38 23.61 -4.43
C PRO A 204 2.79 24.74 -3.46
N ALA A 205 2.58 26.00 -3.81
CA ALA A 205 2.92 27.13 -2.94
C ALA A 205 1.93 27.29 -1.78
N THR A 206 0.66 26.92 -1.97
CA THR A 206 -0.43 27.22 -1.04
C THR A 206 -1.07 25.99 -0.41
N ALA A 207 -0.88 24.80 -1.00
CA ALA A 207 -1.43 23.55 -0.48
C ALA A 207 -1.03 23.30 0.99
N PRO A 208 -1.96 23.18 1.94
CA PRO A 208 -1.65 23.07 3.38
C PRO A 208 -1.11 21.70 3.79
N PHE A 209 -1.28 20.66 2.98
CA PHE A 209 -0.87 19.30 3.35
C PHE A 209 0.19 18.75 2.41
N LEU A 210 1.03 17.91 3.00
CA LEU A 210 1.94 17.04 2.29
C LEU A 210 1.50 15.60 2.54
N ARG A 211 1.29 14.86 1.47
CA ARG A 211 1.06 13.41 1.51
C ARG A 211 2.26 12.70 0.93
N SER A 212 2.77 11.70 1.64
CA SER A 212 3.83 10.83 1.16
C SER A 212 3.47 9.38 1.40
N GLU A 213 3.72 8.54 0.42
CA GLU A 213 3.53 7.11 0.54
C GLU A 213 4.88 6.43 0.54
N ARG A 214 5.18 5.68 1.61
CA ARG A 214 6.31 4.76 1.63
C ARG A 214 5.88 3.46 0.97
N GLN A 215 6.46 3.20 -0.19
CA GLN A 215 6.09 2.09 -1.07
C GLN A 215 7.15 1.01 -1.00
N THR A 216 6.75 -0.21 -0.63
CA THR A 216 7.65 -1.34 -0.43
C THR A 216 7.35 -2.45 -1.45
N MET A 217 8.39 -3.12 -1.95
CA MET A 217 8.28 -4.26 -2.84
C MET A 217 8.97 -5.47 -2.19
N LEU A 218 8.20 -6.50 -1.90
CA LEU A 218 8.66 -7.76 -1.32
C LEU A 218 8.21 -8.93 -2.22
N ARG A 219 9.09 -9.91 -2.45
CA ARG A 219 8.72 -11.16 -3.13
C ARG A 219 8.30 -12.20 -2.08
N LEU A 220 7.10 -12.74 -2.23
CA LEU A 220 6.63 -13.87 -1.40
C LEU A 220 7.43 -15.15 -1.74
N PRO A 221 7.81 -15.95 -0.73
CA PRO A 221 8.65 -17.15 -0.92
C PRO A 221 8.03 -18.26 -1.77
N GLU A 222 6.74 -18.55 -1.59
CA GLU A 222 6.03 -19.70 -2.16
C GLU A 222 5.34 -19.35 -3.48
N THR A 223 4.35 -18.46 -3.45
CA THR A 223 3.57 -18.07 -4.65
C THR A 223 4.37 -17.20 -5.60
N ARG A 224 5.48 -16.64 -5.12
CA ARG A 224 6.29 -15.68 -5.86
C ARG A 224 5.51 -14.42 -6.24
N ALA A 225 4.37 -14.09 -5.65
CA ALA A 225 3.75 -12.79 -5.89
C ALA A 225 4.67 -11.65 -5.39
N VAL A 226 4.61 -10.49 -6.03
CA VAL A 226 5.19 -9.26 -5.48
C VAL A 226 4.14 -8.58 -4.64
N VAL A 227 4.45 -8.38 -3.36
CA VAL A 227 3.69 -7.53 -2.45
C VAL A 227 4.16 -6.11 -2.64
N PHE A 228 3.25 -5.25 -3.06
CA PHE A 228 3.43 -3.81 -3.07
C PHE A 228 2.70 -3.22 -1.85
N GLY A 229 3.46 -2.95 -0.79
CA GLY A 229 2.96 -2.34 0.44
C GLY A 229 3.02 -0.81 0.37
N ILE A 230 2.01 -0.13 0.90
CA ILE A 230 1.88 1.33 0.86
C ILE A 230 1.53 1.84 2.26
N HIS A 231 2.48 2.48 2.93
CA HIS A 231 2.20 3.22 4.17
C HIS A 231 1.98 4.70 3.86
N THR A 232 0.83 5.24 4.27
CA THR A 232 0.43 6.61 3.95
C THR A 232 0.71 7.55 5.10
N PHE A 233 1.52 8.58 4.84
CA PHE A 233 1.74 9.72 5.71
C PHE A 233 1.01 10.95 5.17
N VAL A 234 0.34 11.71 6.04
CA VAL A 234 -0.20 13.04 5.76
C VAL A 234 0.21 13.97 6.90
N THR A 235 0.87 15.08 6.57
CA THR A 235 1.34 16.07 7.53
C THR A 235 0.89 17.46 7.14
N LEU A 236 0.65 18.33 8.13
CA LEU A 236 0.54 19.77 7.90
C LEU A 236 1.87 20.34 7.42
N ARG A 237 1.83 21.16 6.37
CA ARG A 237 2.97 21.97 5.93
C ARG A 237 3.08 23.17 6.86
N ARG A 238 4.24 23.29 7.50
CA ARG A 238 4.60 24.45 8.31
C ARG A 238 5.34 25.47 7.48
#